data_AF-A0A6H1JX55-F1
#
_entry.id   AF-A0A6H1JX55-F1
#
_cell.length_a   1.000
_cell.length_b   1.000
_cell.length_c   1.000
_cell.angle_alpha   90.00
_cell.angle_beta   90.00
_cell.angle_gamma   90.00
#
_symmetry.space_group_name_H-M   'P 1'
#
loop_
_entity.id
_entity.type
_entity.pdbx_description
1 polymer ?
#
loop_
_entity_poly.entity_id
_entity_poly.type
_entity_poly.pdbx_seq_one_letter_code
_entity_poly.pdbx_strand_id
1 'polypeptide(L)'
;MATWPKTLDQAGITDPALRRDYSEQRQLVAHYARAEYTAVRLLLPAPLVPDVIAATAFMHHSDNLIDQGPAEERIAALADWESRVQAALKSGEADQPVLRTLLDTLTRQPQLRQYVEDFLAGAPLEVKTAGFATEGDFQHYIDGYSLPAFLLIACLLGDGAPTAAYVAGCRTFIEASQRLDFLNDLAEDLADGRLGIPEELLTRHGLTRDGLTGTGPTGKDGAAVDGLRPLLADQVRQIRSGFSASYGLVDLVPARNRPFVRALVSIQGLTLRAAARKGTALLDGSARPPVAAALRILAREYAAARRGRDAKPAVRGSEPTAGKTA
;
A
#
# COMPACT_ATOMS: atom_id res chain seq x y z
N MET A 1 1.57 16.33 18.29
CA MET A 1 2.34 15.30 17.55
C MET A 1 3.79 15.36 18.03
N ALA A 2 4.52 14.24 18.11
CA ALA A 2 5.95 14.31 18.43
C ALA A 2 6.70 15.06 17.31
N THR A 3 7.66 15.91 17.69
CA THR A 3 8.59 16.52 16.73
C THR A 3 9.44 15.43 16.09
N TRP A 4 9.97 15.67 14.88
CA TRP A 4 10.79 14.68 14.20
C TRP A 4 12.02 14.23 15.00
N PRO A 5 12.79 15.12 15.64
CA PRO A 5 13.88 14.70 16.53
C PRO A 5 13.41 13.77 17.66
N LYS A 6 12.29 14.10 18.32
CA LYS A 6 11.72 13.27 19.39
C LYS A 6 11.21 11.92 18.86
N THR A 7 10.68 11.88 17.64
CA THR A 7 10.28 10.65 16.96
C THR A 7 11.48 9.72 16.76
N LEU A 8 12.61 10.26 16.27
CA LEU A 8 13.84 9.49 16.09
C LEU A 8 14.42 9.02 17.43
N ASP A 9 14.41 9.86 18.46
CA ASP A 9 14.86 9.47 19.82
C ASP A 9 14.03 8.29 20.37
N GLN A 10 12.71 8.34 20.18
CA GLN A 10 11.79 7.27 20.61
C GLN A 10 11.94 5.98 19.79
N ALA A 11 12.45 6.06 18.56
CA ALA A 11 12.80 4.91 17.74
C ALA A 11 14.20 4.35 18.04
N GLY A 12 14.96 4.99 18.93
CA GLY A 12 16.35 4.62 19.23
C GLY A 12 17.37 5.05 18.18
N ILE A 13 17.00 5.94 17.24
CA ILE A 13 17.87 6.41 16.16
C ILE A 13 18.66 7.62 16.65
N THR A 14 19.79 7.38 17.32
CA THR A 14 20.62 8.42 17.93
C THR A 14 21.83 8.84 17.10
N ASP A 15 22.29 7.98 16.18
CA ASP A 15 23.45 8.26 15.34
C ASP A 15 23.21 9.50 14.43
N PRO A 16 24.08 10.52 14.45
CA PRO A 16 23.86 11.75 13.68
C PRO A 16 23.79 11.56 12.16
N ALA A 17 24.51 10.59 11.58
CA ALA A 17 24.46 10.32 10.15
C ALA A 17 23.14 9.64 9.77
N LEU A 18 22.72 8.62 10.51
CA LEU A 18 21.43 7.97 10.29
C LEU A 18 20.27 8.96 10.45
N ARG A 19 20.32 9.86 11.45
CA ARG A 19 19.28 10.90 11.62
C ARG A 19 19.18 11.83 10.40
N ARG A 20 20.29 12.12 9.71
CA ARG A 20 20.26 12.87 8.44
C ARG A 20 19.60 12.04 7.35
N ASP A 21 20.03 10.80 7.14
CA ASP A 21 19.48 9.91 6.11
C ASP A 21 17.96 9.70 6.28
N TYR A 22 17.49 9.43 7.50
CA TYR A 22 16.06 9.34 7.81
C TYR A 22 15.31 10.65 7.57
N SER A 23 15.95 11.80 7.83
CA SER A 23 15.34 13.10 7.59
C SER A 23 15.19 13.39 6.10
N GLU A 24 16.14 12.95 5.28
CA GLU A 24 16.06 13.01 3.81
C GLU A 24 14.90 12.14 3.30
N GLN A 25 14.82 10.88 3.75
CA GLN A 25 13.71 9.99 3.37
C GLN A 25 12.35 10.55 3.81
N ARG A 26 12.28 11.13 5.01
CA ARG A 26 11.07 11.81 5.50
C ARG A 26 10.66 12.98 4.61
N GLN A 27 11.61 13.77 4.12
CA GLN A 27 11.33 14.91 3.24
C GLN A 27 10.85 14.44 1.88
N LEU A 28 11.49 13.42 1.32
CA LEU A 28 11.09 12.77 0.07
C LEU A 28 9.63 12.27 0.16
N VAL A 29 9.33 11.42 1.15
CA VAL A 29 7.98 10.87 1.36
C VAL A 29 6.93 11.95 1.62
N ALA A 30 7.27 13.00 2.38
CA ALA A 30 6.36 14.12 2.62
C ALA A 30 6.06 14.93 1.35
N HIS A 31 6.95 14.90 0.36
CA HIS A 31 6.79 15.60 -0.92
C HIS A 31 5.89 14.83 -1.88
N TYR A 32 6.20 13.55 -2.16
CA TYR A 32 5.47 12.78 -3.18
C TYR A 32 4.16 12.15 -2.64
N ALA A 33 4.11 11.75 -1.37
CA ALA A 33 2.98 11.05 -0.76
C ALA A 33 2.45 11.80 0.47
N ARG A 34 2.06 13.06 0.27
CA ARG A 34 1.70 13.98 1.36
C ARG A 34 0.57 13.47 2.25
N ALA A 35 -0.44 12.81 1.69
CA ALA A 35 -1.59 12.33 2.44
C ALA A 35 -1.23 11.12 3.32
N GLU A 36 -0.52 10.16 2.75
CA GLU A 36 -0.02 8.93 3.36
C GLU A 36 0.98 9.28 4.46
N TYR A 37 1.93 10.17 4.16
CA TYR A 37 2.86 10.74 5.14
C TYR A 37 2.14 11.34 6.34
N THR A 38 1.09 12.13 6.07
CA THR A 38 0.30 12.77 7.12
C THR A 38 -0.41 11.74 7.99
N ALA A 39 -1.00 10.70 7.38
CA ALA A 39 -1.63 9.60 8.10
C ALA A 39 -0.64 8.81 8.96
N VAL A 40 0.54 8.47 8.42
CA VAL A 40 1.64 7.81 9.16
C VAL A 40 2.04 8.64 10.37
N ARG A 41 2.31 9.93 10.19
CA ARG A 41 2.75 10.83 11.28
C ARG A 41 1.69 11.06 12.36
N LEU A 42 0.41 11.05 12.00
CA LEU A 42 -0.68 11.29 12.93
C LEU A 42 -1.08 10.04 13.70
N LEU A 43 -1.17 8.90 13.01
CA LEU A 43 -1.88 7.73 13.50
C LEU A 43 -0.96 6.66 14.07
N LEU A 44 0.26 6.51 13.53
CA LEU A 44 1.19 5.51 14.04
C LEU A 44 1.91 5.95 15.32
N PRO A 45 2.34 4.99 16.16
CA PRO A 45 3.26 5.24 17.26
C PRO A 45 4.56 5.84 16.75
N ALA A 46 5.09 6.84 17.46
CA ALA A 46 6.30 7.53 17.05
C ALA A 46 7.52 6.60 16.81
N PRO A 47 7.78 5.54 17.62
CA PRO A 47 8.89 4.62 17.33
C PRO A 47 8.80 3.91 15.97
N LEU A 48 7.59 3.69 15.45
CA LEU A 48 7.35 2.96 14.19
C LEU A 48 7.41 3.86 12.95
N VAL A 49 7.26 5.16 13.13
CA VAL A 49 7.19 6.12 12.01
C VAL A 49 8.45 6.09 11.14
N PRO A 50 9.69 6.10 11.67
CA PRO A 50 10.89 6.06 10.83
C PRO A 50 10.98 4.79 9.98
N ASP A 51 10.65 3.63 10.55
CA ASP A 51 10.67 2.34 9.85
C ASP A 51 9.73 2.34 8.64
N VAL A 52 8.48 2.82 8.83
CA VAL A 52 7.50 2.93 7.74
C VAL A 52 7.96 3.93 6.68
N ILE A 53 8.56 5.06 7.07
CA ILE A 53 9.09 6.05 6.14
C ILE A 53 10.25 5.47 5.32
N ALA A 54 11.17 4.73 5.92
CA ALA A 54 12.29 4.10 5.23
C ALA A 54 11.80 3.07 4.20
N ALA A 55 10.87 2.19 4.59
CA ALA A 55 10.28 1.21 3.67
C ALA A 55 9.50 1.88 2.53
N THR A 56 8.76 2.96 2.82
CA THR A 56 8.02 3.74 1.80
C THR A 56 8.98 4.46 0.85
N ALA A 57 10.09 5.02 1.35
CA ALA A 57 11.12 5.63 0.52
C ALA A 57 11.85 4.60 -0.36
N PHE A 58 12.13 3.40 0.18
CA PHE A 58 12.72 2.31 -0.57
C PHE A 58 11.81 1.81 -1.70
N MET A 59 10.53 1.61 -1.42
CA MET A 59 9.53 1.26 -2.43
C MET A 59 9.50 2.29 -3.56
N HIS A 60 9.35 3.58 -3.22
CA HIS A 60 9.35 4.66 -4.20
C HIS A 60 10.66 4.79 -5.00
N HIS A 61 11.81 4.56 -4.37
CA HIS A 61 13.09 4.52 -5.09
C HIS A 61 13.09 3.41 -6.13
N SER A 62 12.56 2.23 -5.78
CA SER A 62 12.46 1.08 -6.69
C SER A 62 11.47 1.34 -7.83
N ASP A 63 10.31 1.96 -7.54
CA ASP A 63 9.30 2.31 -8.54
C ASP A 63 9.83 3.33 -9.56
N ASN A 64 10.56 4.37 -9.11
CA ASN A 64 11.14 5.36 -10.02
C ASN A 64 12.11 4.75 -11.05
N LEU A 65 12.75 3.61 -10.74
CA LEU A 65 13.64 2.91 -11.67
C LEU A 65 12.88 2.17 -12.78
N ILE A 66 11.60 1.86 -12.55
CA ILE A 66 10.75 1.15 -13.52
C ILE A 66 9.73 2.06 -14.22
N ASP A 67 9.66 3.35 -13.87
CA ASP A 67 8.69 4.29 -14.47
C ASP A 67 9.14 4.87 -15.83
N GLN A 68 10.45 4.93 -16.11
CA GLN A 68 10.98 5.65 -17.28
C GLN A 68 11.75 4.72 -18.23
N GLY A 69 11.62 4.99 -19.54
CA GLY A 69 12.36 4.28 -20.60
C GLY A 69 11.64 3.04 -21.16
N PRO A 70 12.25 2.31 -22.10
CA PRO A 70 11.77 1.01 -22.61
C PRO A 70 11.77 -0.10 -21.53
N ALA A 71 10.93 -1.12 -21.71
CA ALA A 71 10.81 -2.24 -20.77
C ALA A 71 12.15 -2.95 -20.48
N GLU A 72 12.99 -3.13 -21.50
CA GLU A 72 14.31 -3.77 -21.33
C GLU A 72 15.25 -2.95 -20.44
N GLU A 73 15.26 -1.63 -20.57
CA GLU A 73 16.06 -0.73 -19.74
C GLU A 73 15.57 -0.74 -18.29
N ARG A 74 14.25 -0.75 -18.07
CA ARG A 74 13.63 -0.86 -16.74
C ARG A 74 14.00 -2.18 -16.07
N ILE A 75 13.94 -3.30 -16.80
CA ILE A 75 14.33 -4.63 -16.29
C ILE A 75 15.82 -4.64 -15.91
N ALA A 76 16.69 -4.07 -16.75
CA ALA A 76 18.11 -3.99 -16.45
C ALA A 76 18.40 -3.10 -15.22
N ALA A 77 17.73 -1.96 -15.10
CA ALA A 77 17.84 -1.07 -13.94
C ALA A 77 17.36 -1.75 -12.65
N LEU A 78 16.26 -2.49 -12.72
CA LEU A 78 15.74 -3.27 -11.60
C LEU A 78 16.71 -4.40 -11.19
N ALA A 79 17.34 -5.08 -12.15
CA ALA A 79 18.34 -6.12 -11.85
C ALA A 79 19.61 -5.55 -11.21
N ASP A 80 20.09 -4.38 -11.67
CA ASP A 80 21.21 -3.68 -11.02
C ASP A 80 20.83 -3.25 -9.59
N TRP A 81 19.60 -2.74 -9.42
CA TRP A 81 19.09 -2.34 -8.11
C TRP A 81 18.98 -3.52 -7.15
N GLU A 82 18.38 -4.62 -7.58
CA GLU A 82 18.27 -5.85 -6.80
C GLU A 82 19.67 -6.34 -6.37
N SER A 83 20.65 -6.35 -7.28
CA SER A 83 22.04 -6.71 -6.97
C SER A 83 22.65 -5.83 -5.88
N ARG A 84 22.42 -4.51 -5.93
CA ARG A 84 22.88 -3.56 -4.90
C ARG A 84 22.20 -3.80 -3.56
N VAL A 85 20.89 -4.05 -3.57
CA VAL A 85 20.12 -4.37 -2.35
C VAL A 85 20.66 -5.66 -1.74
N GLN A 86 20.85 -6.73 -2.52
CA GLN A 86 21.40 -7.99 -2.06
C GLN A 86 22.81 -7.85 -1.49
N ALA A 87 23.67 -7.06 -2.14
CA ALA A 87 25.00 -6.77 -1.63
C ALA A 87 24.94 -6.07 -0.27
N ALA A 88 24.10 -5.04 -0.14
CA ALA A 88 23.89 -4.30 1.11
C ALA A 88 23.30 -5.18 2.22
N LEU A 89 22.32 -6.01 1.88
CA LEU A 89 21.68 -6.98 2.77
C LEU A 89 22.66 -8.04 3.31
N LYS A 90 23.70 -8.37 2.55
CA LYS A 90 24.75 -9.34 2.89
C LYS A 90 25.89 -8.70 3.69
N SER A 91 26.36 -7.51 3.30
CA SER A 91 27.46 -6.82 3.97
C SER A 91 27.03 -6.09 5.24
N GLY A 92 25.77 -5.66 5.31
CA GLY A 92 25.28 -4.73 6.33
C GLY A 92 25.70 -3.26 6.08
N GLU A 93 26.25 -2.95 4.91
CA GLU A 93 26.78 -1.64 4.56
C GLU A 93 26.21 -1.14 3.23
N ALA A 94 25.97 0.17 3.10
CA ALA A 94 25.49 0.78 1.87
C ALA A 94 25.90 2.25 1.71
N ASP A 95 26.19 2.64 0.46
CA ASP A 95 26.58 4.01 0.10
C ASP A 95 25.39 4.97 -0.03
N GLN A 96 24.19 4.44 -0.26
CA GLN A 96 22.99 5.25 -0.48
C GLN A 96 22.18 5.43 0.81
N PRO A 97 21.72 6.66 1.13
CA PRO A 97 20.89 6.94 2.31
C PRO A 97 19.66 6.03 2.45
N VAL A 98 18.96 5.75 1.34
CA VAL A 98 17.77 4.89 1.32
C VAL A 98 18.09 3.47 1.83
N LEU A 99 19.21 2.89 1.37
CA LEU A 99 19.65 1.57 1.80
C LEU A 99 20.18 1.57 3.23
N ARG A 100 20.89 2.62 3.67
CA ARG A 100 21.33 2.73 5.08
C ARG A 100 20.13 2.77 6.04
N THR A 101 19.09 3.53 5.72
CA THR A 101 17.87 3.55 6.54
C THR A 101 17.10 2.23 6.49
N LEU A 102 17.09 1.54 5.35
CA LEU A 102 16.50 0.21 5.23
C LEU A 102 17.25 -0.82 6.10
N LEU A 103 18.58 -0.85 6.02
CA LEU A 103 19.43 -1.73 6.82
C LEU A 103 19.26 -1.48 8.32
N ASP A 104 19.26 -0.22 8.73
CA ASP A 104 18.99 0.15 10.13
C ASP A 104 17.57 -0.28 10.55
N THR A 105 16.56 -0.12 9.70
CA THR A 105 15.20 -0.62 9.96
C THR A 105 15.17 -2.13 10.13
N LEU A 106 15.90 -2.89 9.32
CA LEU A 106 15.99 -4.35 9.38
C LEU A 106 16.59 -4.86 10.71
N THR A 107 17.42 -4.07 11.40
CA THR A 107 17.92 -4.43 12.73
C THR A 107 16.81 -4.47 13.78
N ARG A 108 15.81 -3.60 13.65
CA ARG A 108 14.63 -3.53 14.54
C ARG A 108 13.47 -4.40 14.06
N GLN A 109 13.37 -4.60 12.74
CA GLN A 109 12.26 -5.27 12.05
C GLN A 109 12.81 -6.39 11.14
N PRO A 110 13.40 -7.45 11.68
CA PRO A 110 14.06 -8.48 10.89
C PRO A 110 13.12 -9.19 9.88
N GLN A 111 11.82 -9.22 10.16
CA GLN A 111 10.80 -9.77 9.24
C GLN A 111 10.68 -8.99 7.92
N LEU A 112 11.11 -7.73 7.87
CA LEU A 112 11.06 -6.90 6.67
C LEU A 112 11.95 -7.45 5.54
N ARG A 113 13.01 -8.21 5.87
CA ARG A 113 13.96 -8.76 4.89
C ARG A 113 13.27 -9.55 3.79
N GLN A 114 12.43 -10.51 4.21
CA GLN A 114 11.69 -11.36 3.29
C GLN A 114 10.83 -10.53 2.33
N TYR A 115 10.16 -9.48 2.83
CA TYR A 115 9.28 -8.66 2.01
C TYR A 115 10.00 -7.67 1.10
N VAL A 116 11.24 -7.28 1.44
CA VAL A 116 12.14 -6.58 0.50
C VAL A 116 12.50 -7.49 -0.67
N GLU A 117 12.88 -8.73 -0.36
CA GLU A 117 13.28 -9.72 -1.37
C GLU A 117 12.08 -10.11 -2.26
N ASP A 118 10.91 -10.40 -1.67
CA ASP A 118 9.69 -10.75 -2.40
C ASP A 118 9.20 -9.60 -3.29
N PHE A 119 9.26 -8.35 -2.81
CA PHE A 119 8.89 -7.18 -3.61
C PHE A 119 9.77 -7.02 -4.85
N LEU A 120 11.10 -7.13 -4.68
CA LEU A 120 12.04 -7.03 -5.79
C LEU A 120 11.89 -8.20 -6.78
N ALA A 121 11.67 -9.41 -6.29
CA ALA A 121 11.42 -10.58 -7.12
C ALA A 121 10.13 -10.45 -7.95
N GLY A 122 9.12 -9.75 -7.43
CA GLY A 122 7.85 -9.47 -8.09
C GLY A 122 7.91 -8.31 -9.10
N ALA A 123 8.81 -7.34 -8.92
CA ALA A 123 8.84 -6.13 -9.75
C ALA A 123 9.02 -6.35 -11.28
N PRO A 124 9.71 -7.40 -11.79
CA PRO A 124 9.73 -7.69 -13.22
C PRO A 124 8.35 -8.07 -13.78
N LEU A 125 7.44 -8.60 -12.95
CA LEU A 125 6.06 -8.89 -13.36
C LEU A 125 5.29 -7.58 -13.61
N GLU A 126 5.44 -6.58 -12.75
CA GLU A 126 4.85 -5.25 -12.94
C GLU A 126 5.28 -4.63 -14.27
N VAL A 127 6.58 -4.61 -14.55
CA VAL A 127 7.13 -4.02 -15.78
C VAL A 127 6.56 -4.68 -17.05
N LYS A 128 6.30 -5.99 -17.01
CA LYS A 128 5.79 -6.76 -18.15
C LYS A 128 4.26 -6.70 -18.29
N THR A 129 3.54 -6.24 -17.27
CA THR A 129 2.09 -6.27 -17.24
C THR A 129 1.50 -5.08 -18.02
N ALA A 130 0.82 -5.38 -19.11
CA ALA A 130 0.08 -4.43 -19.96
C ALA A 130 -1.45 -4.59 -19.87
N GLY A 131 -1.93 -5.48 -19.01
CA GLY A 131 -3.33 -5.83 -18.86
C GLY A 131 -3.50 -7.32 -18.61
N PHE A 132 -4.75 -7.78 -18.58
CA PHE A 132 -5.08 -9.16 -18.21
C PHE A 132 -6.05 -9.76 -19.22
N ALA A 133 -5.75 -10.95 -19.73
CA ALA A 133 -6.71 -11.67 -20.59
C ALA A 133 -7.83 -12.26 -19.71
N THR A 134 -7.45 -12.82 -18.56
CA THR A 134 -8.34 -13.53 -17.64
C THR A 134 -8.25 -12.99 -16.22
N GLU A 135 -9.27 -13.28 -15.41
CA GLU A 135 -9.24 -13.09 -13.97
C GLU A 135 -8.08 -13.87 -13.31
N GLY A 136 -7.68 -15.01 -13.88
CA GLY A 136 -6.51 -15.77 -13.42
C GLY A 136 -5.20 -14.99 -13.56
N ASP A 137 -5.03 -14.24 -14.66
CA ASP A 137 -3.84 -13.40 -14.89
C ASP A 137 -3.80 -12.25 -13.87
N PHE A 138 -4.95 -11.64 -13.58
CA PHE A 138 -5.08 -10.62 -12.54
C PHE A 138 -4.72 -11.19 -11.15
N GLN A 139 -5.22 -12.38 -10.80
CA GLN A 139 -4.87 -13.01 -9.52
C GLN A 139 -3.38 -13.36 -9.43
N HIS A 140 -2.77 -13.82 -10.53
CA HIS A 140 -1.32 -14.03 -10.59
C HIS A 140 -0.54 -12.75 -10.35
N TYR A 141 -0.99 -11.63 -10.90
CA TYR A 141 -0.43 -10.31 -10.66
C TYR A 141 -0.56 -9.86 -9.20
N ILE A 142 -1.73 -10.07 -8.58
CA ILE A 142 -1.92 -9.79 -7.15
C ILE A 142 -0.94 -10.58 -6.29
N ASP A 143 -0.81 -11.89 -6.53
CA ASP A 143 0.05 -12.75 -5.71
C ASP A 143 1.54 -12.53 -6.01
N GLY A 144 1.89 -12.23 -7.26
CA GLY A 144 3.27 -12.09 -7.72
C GLY A 144 3.88 -10.71 -7.49
N TYR A 145 3.08 -9.65 -7.38
CA TYR A 145 3.58 -8.28 -7.22
C TYR A 145 2.81 -7.45 -6.19
N SER A 146 1.49 -7.26 -6.35
CA SER A 146 0.75 -6.30 -5.49
C SER A 146 0.78 -6.69 -4.01
N LEU A 147 0.64 -7.97 -3.68
CA LEU A 147 0.70 -8.46 -2.31
C LEU A 147 2.11 -8.32 -1.71
N PRO A 148 3.19 -8.79 -2.36
CA PRO A 148 4.57 -8.50 -1.92
C PRO A 148 4.83 -7.00 -1.67
N ALA A 149 4.45 -6.14 -2.62
CA ALA A 149 4.61 -4.68 -2.50
C ALA A 149 3.84 -4.12 -1.31
N PHE A 150 2.59 -4.57 -1.09
CA PHE A 150 1.81 -4.15 0.06
C PHE A 150 2.40 -4.65 1.39
N LEU A 151 2.89 -5.90 1.43
CA LEU A 151 3.49 -6.50 2.62
C LEU A 151 4.81 -5.84 3.04
N LEU A 152 5.55 -5.25 2.11
CA LEU A 152 6.74 -4.43 2.40
C LEU A 152 6.47 -3.35 3.48
N ILE A 153 5.28 -2.74 3.45
CA ILE A 153 4.84 -1.79 4.48
C ILE A 153 3.99 -2.49 5.54
N ALA A 154 3.05 -3.34 5.13
CA ALA A 154 2.07 -3.92 6.04
C ALA A 154 2.69 -4.85 7.09
N CYS A 155 3.86 -5.46 6.83
CA CYS A 155 4.57 -6.29 7.80
C CYS A 155 5.07 -5.49 9.03
N LEU A 156 5.21 -4.17 8.90
CA LEU A 156 5.63 -3.28 9.98
C LEU A 156 4.48 -2.92 10.93
N LEU A 157 3.23 -3.21 10.55
CA LEU A 157 2.05 -2.86 11.33
C LEU A 157 1.73 -3.91 12.41
N GLY A 158 2.36 -5.09 12.36
CA GLY A 158 2.23 -6.16 13.35
C GLY A 158 3.25 -6.09 14.49
N ASP A 159 3.18 -7.07 15.40
CA ASP A 159 4.26 -7.37 16.35
C ASP A 159 5.03 -8.60 15.81
N GLY A 160 6.17 -8.35 15.16
CA GLY A 160 7.01 -9.40 14.56
C GLY A 160 6.51 -9.87 13.18
N ALA A 161 6.84 -11.12 12.84
CA ALA A 161 6.51 -11.68 11.53
C ALA A 161 4.97 -11.83 11.33
N PRO A 162 4.44 -11.44 10.16
CA PRO A 162 3.04 -11.66 9.79
C PRO A 162 2.56 -13.10 9.99
N THR A 163 1.40 -13.25 10.62
CA THR A 163 0.71 -14.55 10.67
C THR A 163 0.04 -14.85 9.33
N ALA A 164 -0.24 -16.13 9.05
CA ALA A 164 -0.97 -16.53 7.85
C ALA A 164 -2.34 -15.83 7.73
N ALA A 165 -3.05 -15.64 8.85
CA ALA A 165 -4.33 -14.93 8.87
C ALA A 165 -4.17 -13.44 8.49
N TYR A 166 -3.09 -12.79 8.95
CA TYR A 166 -2.79 -11.41 8.58
C TYR A 166 -2.44 -11.30 7.09
N VAL A 167 -1.59 -12.18 6.57
CA VAL A 167 -1.24 -12.23 5.14
C VAL A 167 -2.48 -12.45 4.27
N ALA A 168 -3.36 -13.39 4.65
CA ALA A 168 -4.61 -13.62 3.94
C ALA A 168 -5.53 -12.38 3.93
N GLY A 169 -5.65 -11.70 5.07
CA GLY A 169 -6.39 -10.44 5.16
C GLY A 169 -5.78 -9.34 4.28
N CYS A 170 -4.45 -9.24 4.26
CA CYS A 170 -3.71 -8.30 3.42
C CYS A 170 -3.95 -8.57 1.94
N ARG A 171 -3.94 -9.84 1.52
CA ARG A 171 -4.27 -10.28 0.16
C ARG A 171 -5.69 -9.84 -0.23
N THR A 172 -6.67 -10.10 0.62
CA THR A 172 -8.06 -9.66 0.37
C THR A 172 -8.17 -8.14 0.25
N PHE A 173 -7.47 -7.40 1.10
CA PHE A 173 -7.46 -5.94 1.05
C PHE A 173 -6.81 -5.40 -0.22
N ILE A 174 -5.61 -5.88 -0.55
CA ILE A 174 -4.84 -5.36 -1.69
C ILE A 174 -5.47 -5.75 -3.02
N GLU A 175 -6.08 -6.93 -3.13
CA GLU A 175 -6.87 -7.29 -4.31
C GLU A 175 -8.00 -6.27 -4.55
N ALA A 176 -8.76 -5.95 -3.50
CA ALA A 176 -9.85 -4.98 -3.59
C ALA A 176 -9.34 -3.56 -3.88
N SER A 177 -8.20 -3.18 -3.30
CA SER A 177 -7.55 -1.88 -3.55
C SER A 177 -7.08 -1.79 -4.99
N GLN A 178 -6.37 -2.79 -5.50
CA GLN A 178 -5.84 -2.79 -6.86
C GLN A 178 -6.96 -2.72 -7.91
N ARG A 179 -8.06 -3.46 -7.69
CA ARG A 179 -9.26 -3.32 -8.55
C ARG A 179 -9.84 -1.92 -8.51
N LEU A 180 -9.85 -1.28 -7.33
CA LEU A 180 -10.32 0.09 -7.20
C LEU A 180 -9.39 1.06 -7.93
N ASP A 181 -8.09 0.87 -7.84
CA ASP A 181 -7.09 1.72 -8.49
C ASP A 181 -7.25 1.62 -10.01
N PHE A 182 -7.29 0.41 -10.59
CA PHE A 182 -7.59 0.20 -12.01
C PHE A 182 -8.96 0.75 -12.45
N LEU A 183 -9.98 0.67 -11.59
CA LEU A 183 -11.28 1.24 -11.89
C LEU A 183 -11.26 2.77 -11.86
N ASN A 184 -10.48 3.35 -10.95
CA ASN A 184 -10.39 4.78 -10.75
C ASN A 184 -9.53 5.43 -11.83
N ASP A 185 -8.50 4.75 -12.31
CA ASP A 185 -7.56 5.24 -13.32
C ASP A 185 -7.86 4.72 -14.73
N LEU A 186 -9.06 4.17 -14.92
CA LEU A 186 -9.57 3.61 -16.17
C LEU A 186 -9.27 4.45 -17.41
N ALA A 187 -9.45 5.78 -17.35
CA ALA A 187 -9.19 6.67 -18.49
C ALA A 187 -7.70 6.72 -18.87
N GLU A 188 -6.83 6.81 -17.87
CA GLU A 188 -5.37 6.89 -18.03
C GLU A 188 -4.82 5.54 -18.52
N ASP A 189 -5.21 4.45 -17.85
CA ASP A 189 -4.84 3.08 -18.20
C ASP A 189 -5.29 2.70 -19.64
N LEU A 190 -6.47 3.17 -20.07
CA LEU A 190 -6.94 2.97 -21.44
C LEU A 190 -6.05 3.69 -22.44
N ALA A 191 -5.69 4.95 -22.17
CA ALA A 191 -4.84 5.77 -23.03
C ALA A 191 -3.42 5.22 -23.13
N ASP A 192 -2.89 4.66 -22.04
CA ASP A 192 -1.51 4.18 -21.95
C ASP A 192 -1.31 2.73 -22.42
N GLY A 193 -2.37 2.07 -22.89
CA GLY A 193 -2.23 0.67 -23.32
C GLY A 193 -2.31 -0.34 -22.17
N ARG A 194 -2.56 0.08 -20.92
CA ARG A 194 -2.42 -0.74 -19.70
C ARG A 194 -3.74 -1.03 -18.95
N LEU A 195 -4.78 -1.48 -19.65
CA LEU A 195 -6.11 -1.67 -19.06
C LEU A 195 -6.09 -2.77 -17.98
N GLY A 196 -6.31 -2.39 -16.72
CA GLY A 196 -6.34 -3.31 -15.58
C GLY A 196 -7.62 -4.12 -15.38
N ILE A 197 -8.64 -3.91 -16.23
CA ILE A 197 -9.86 -4.75 -16.24
C ILE A 197 -9.64 -5.94 -17.18
N PRO A 198 -9.84 -7.20 -16.73
CA PRO A 198 -9.65 -8.37 -17.58
C PRO A 198 -10.50 -8.37 -18.86
N GLU A 199 -9.90 -8.74 -19.99
CA GLU A 199 -10.57 -8.79 -21.30
C GLU A 199 -11.78 -9.74 -21.32
N GLU A 200 -11.68 -10.88 -20.62
CA GLU A 200 -12.81 -11.80 -20.49
C GLU A 200 -14.02 -11.15 -19.81
N LEU A 201 -13.78 -10.22 -18.87
CA LEU A 201 -14.84 -9.54 -18.14
C LEU A 201 -15.48 -8.49 -19.04
N LEU A 202 -14.69 -7.74 -19.80
CA LEU A 202 -15.20 -6.83 -20.83
C LEU A 202 -16.10 -7.57 -21.82
N THR A 203 -15.63 -8.71 -22.32
CA THR A 203 -16.36 -9.56 -23.28
C THR A 203 -17.70 -10.04 -22.73
N ARG A 204 -17.77 -10.45 -21.45
CA ARG A 204 -19.03 -10.85 -20.78
C ARG A 204 -20.05 -9.71 -20.72
N HIS A 205 -19.59 -8.46 -20.73
CA HIS A 205 -20.43 -7.27 -20.77
C HIS A 205 -20.63 -6.70 -22.18
N GLY A 206 -20.19 -7.41 -23.23
CA GLY A 206 -20.31 -6.97 -24.62
C GLY A 206 -19.39 -5.80 -24.98
N LEU A 207 -18.29 -5.63 -24.24
CA LEU A 207 -17.34 -4.54 -24.39
C LEU A 207 -16.03 -5.05 -25.00
N THR A 208 -15.36 -4.16 -25.71
CA THR A 208 -13.99 -4.32 -26.18
C THR A 208 -13.18 -3.11 -25.76
N ARG A 209 -11.85 -3.25 -25.70
CA ARG A 209 -10.95 -2.12 -25.44
C ARG A 209 -11.19 -0.96 -26.42
N ASP A 210 -11.24 -1.26 -27.72
CA ASP A 210 -11.49 -0.27 -28.78
C ASP A 210 -12.86 0.41 -28.66
N GLY A 211 -13.85 -0.30 -28.11
CA GLY A 211 -15.16 0.24 -27.83
C GLY A 211 -15.15 1.26 -26.68
N LEU A 212 -14.27 1.09 -25.69
CA LEU A 212 -14.11 2.01 -24.57
C LEU A 212 -13.33 3.28 -24.96
N THR A 213 -12.37 3.17 -25.88
CA THR A 213 -11.58 4.32 -26.38
C THR A 213 -12.30 5.11 -27.48
N GLY A 214 -13.47 4.66 -27.93
CA GLY A 214 -14.22 5.32 -29.01
C GLY A 214 -13.61 5.14 -30.41
N THR A 215 -12.62 4.25 -30.56
CA THR A 215 -11.88 4.00 -31.81
C THR A 215 -12.41 2.80 -32.60
N GLY A 216 -13.29 1.98 -32.01
CA GLY A 216 -13.95 0.85 -32.66
C GLY A 216 -15.24 1.23 -33.43
N PRO A 217 -15.83 0.29 -34.21
CA PRO A 217 -17.06 0.52 -34.99
C PRO A 217 -18.29 0.91 -34.14
N THR A 218 -18.22 0.78 -32.82
CA THR A 218 -19.24 1.14 -31.84
C THR A 218 -18.96 2.46 -31.12
N GLY A 219 -17.82 3.12 -31.39
CA GLY A 219 -17.23 4.19 -30.57
C GLY A 219 -17.97 5.54 -30.54
N LYS A 220 -19.07 5.70 -31.28
CA LYS A 220 -19.91 6.91 -31.27
C LYS A 220 -21.39 6.65 -30.99
N ASP A 221 -21.81 5.40 -30.96
CA ASP A 221 -23.20 5.01 -30.75
C ASP A 221 -23.34 4.36 -29.35
N GLY A 222 -24.40 4.72 -28.62
CA GLY A 222 -24.59 4.44 -27.19
C GLY A 222 -24.50 2.98 -26.71
N ALA A 223 -24.29 2.00 -27.60
CA ALA A 223 -24.17 0.58 -27.26
C ALA A 223 -22.94 0.24 -26.39
N ALA A 224 -21.79 0.91 -26.57
CA ALA A 224 -20.63 0.73 -25.68
C ALA A 224 -20.89 1.24 -24.25
N VAL A 225 -21.80 2.22 -24.10
CA VAL A 225 -22.20 2.78 -22.79
C VAL A 225 -23.17 1.85 -22.06
N ASP A 226 -23.93 1.02 -22.78
CA ASP A 226 -24.92 0.12 -22.19
C ASP A 226 -24.28 -1.05 -21.43
N GLY A 227 -23.17 -1.61 -21.94
CA GLY A 227 -22.39 -2.64 -21.24
C GLY A 227 -21.53 -2.12 -20.09
N LEU A 228 -21.12 -0.84 -20.15
CA LEU A 228 -20.24 -0.24 -19.16
C LEU A 228 -20.93 -0.06 -17.79
N ARG A 229 -22.19 0.38 -17.76
CA ARG A 229 -22.93 0.53 -16.50
C ARG A 229 -22.99 -0.77 -15.67
N PRO A 230 -23.42 -1.92 -16.22
CA PRO A 230 -23.41 -3.18 -15.48
C PRO A 230 -22.00 -3.63 -15.13
N LEU A 231 -20.99 -3.48 -16.00
CA LEU A 231 -19.59 -3.78 -15.67
C LEU A 231 -19.14 -3.02 -14.41
N LEU A 232 -19.32 -1.69 -14.40
CA LEU A 232 -18.94 -0.85 -13.26
C LEU A 232 -19.71 -1.23 -12.00
N ALA A 233 -21.00 -1.56 -12.13
CA ALA A 233 -21.80 -2.01 -11.00
C ALA A 233 -21.27 -3.32 -10.41
N ASP A 234 -20.81 -4.25 -11.26
CA ASP A 234 -20.26 -5.54 -10.84
C ASP A 234 -18.90 -5.36 -10.15
N GLN A 235 -18.01 -4.56 -10.74
CA GLN A 235 -16.73 -4.20 -10.12
C GLN A 235 -16.92 -3.51 -8.77
N VAL A 236 -17.82 -2.53 -8.67
CA VAL A 236 -18.12 -1.84 -7.41
C VAL A 236 -18.64 -2.82 -6.34
N ARG A 237 -19.45 -3.82 -6.72
CA ARG A 237 -19.92 -4.85 -5.78
C ARG A 237 -18.78 -5.74 -5.31
N GLN A 238 -17.92 -6.20 -6.23
CA GLN A 238 -16.77 -7.05 -5.92
C GLN A 238 -15.79 -6.34 -4.98
N ILE A 239 -15.40 -5.10 -5.31
CA ILE A 239 -14.50 -4.29 -4.48
C ILE A 239 -15.10 -4.05 -3.08
N ARG A 240 -16.39 -3.74 -3.00
CA ARG A 240 -17.08 -3.54 -1.72
C ARG A 240 -17.06 -4.80 -0.85
N SER A 241 -17.28 -5.96 -1.48
CA SER A 241 -17.22 -7.25 -0.80
C SER A 241 -15.82 -7.50 -0.24
N GLY A 242 -14.78 -7.26 -1.06
CA GLY A 242 -13.38 -7.39 -0.65
C GLY A 242 -13.02 -6.49 0.55
N PHE A 243 -13.36 -5.19 0.50
CA PHE A 243 -13.11 -4.30 1.66
C PHE A 243 -13.90 -4.68 2.91
N SER A 244 -15.11 -5.23 2.74
CA SER A 244 -15.91 -5.72 3.88
C SER A 244 -15.25 -6.95 4.51
N ALA A 245 -14.76 -7.88 3.68
CA ALA A 245 -14.05 -9.07 4.12
C ALA A 245 -12.69 -8.74 4.75
N SER A 246 -12.01 -7.69 4.29
CA SER A 246 -10.72 -7.26 4.86
C SER A 246 -10.84 -6.50 6.18
N TYR A 247 -12.04 -6.14 6.65
CA TYR A 247 -12.21 -5.34 7.88
C TYR A 247 -11.60 -6.01 9.12
N GLY A 248 -11.56 -7.35 9.13
CA GLY A 248 -10.92 -8.14 10.18
C GLY A 248 -9.42 -7.86 10.36
N LEU A 249 -8.73 -7.28 9.37
CA LEU A 249 -7.33 -6.83 9.49
C LEU A 249 -7.12 -5.88 10.67
N VAL A 250 -8.12 -5.07 11.00
CA VAL A 250 -8.04 -4.12 12.12
C VAL A 250 -7.80 -4.85 13.44
N ASP A 251 -8.36 -6.03 13.62
CA ASP A 251 -8.21 -6.78 14.88
C ASP A 251 -6.93 -7.61 14.92
N LEU A 252 -6.33 -7.88 13.76
CA LEU A 252 -5.08 -8.61 13.61
C LEU A 252 -3.82 -7.76 13.86
N VAL A 253 -3.95 -6.43 13.91
CA VAL A 253 -2.84 -5.55 14.31
C VAL A 253 -2.92 -5.14 15.79
N PRO A 254 -1.78 -4.81 16.42
CA PRO A 254 -1.74 -4.31 17.78
C PRO A 254 -2.65 -3.07 17.96
N ALA A 255 -3.27 -2.95 19.14
CA ALA A 255 -4.24 -1.89 19.45
C ALA A 255 -3.75 -0.47 19.07
N ARG A 256 -2.45 -0.22 19.25
CA ARG A 256 -1.76 1.04 18.94
C ARG A 256 -1.75 1.39 17.43
N ASN A 257 -1.83 0.41 16.55
CA ASN A 257 -1.79 0.56 15.08
C ASN A 257 -3.19 0.51 14.44
N ARG A 258 -4.21 0.01 15.15
CA ARG A 258 -5.60 -0.09 14.66
C ARG A 258 -6.17 1.22 14.10
N PRO A 259 -5.92 2.42 14.68
CA PRO A 259 -6.41 3.67 14.10
C PRO A 259 -5.89 3.93 12.68
N PHE A 260 -4.63 3.56 12.40
CA PHE A 260 -4.05 3.69 11.07
C PHE A 260 -4.72 2.73 10.08
N VAL A 261 -4.84 1.45 10.43
CA VAL A 261 -5.49 0.44 9.56
C VAL A 261 -6.97 0.77 9.32
N ARG A 262 -7.71 1.23 10.34
CA ARG A 262 -9.09 1.72 10.14
C ARG A 262 -9.15 2.91 9.20
N ALA A 263 -8.22 3.87 9.33
CA ALA A 263 -8.18 5.02 8.44
C ALA A 263 -7.93 4.59 7.00
N LEU A 264 -6.97 3.69 6.77
CA LEU A 264 -6.66 3.10 5.46
C LEU A 264 -7.91 2.47 4.81
N VAL A 265 -8.55 1.52 5.48
CA VAL A 265 -9.75 0.85 4.97
C VAL A 265 -10.91 1.84 4.75
N SER A 266 -11.10 2.79 5.66
CA SER A 266 -12.20 3.76 5.57
C SER A 266 -12.00 4.77 4.44
N ILE A 267 -10.75 5.15 4.14
CA ILE A 267 -10.41 6.03 3.01
C ILE A 267 -10.64 5.29 1.69
N GLN A 268 -10.25 4.02 1.57
CA GLN A 268 -10.57 3.24 0.38
C GLN A 268 -12.08 3.10 0.16
N GLY A 269 -12.86 2.92 1.23
CA GLY A 269 -14.32 2.98 1.15
C GLY A 269 -14.90 4.35 0.76
N LEU A 270 -14.17 5.46 0.94
CA LEU A 270 -14.56 6.78 0.39
C LEU A 270 -14.24 6.86 -1.09
N THR A 271 -13.07 6.39 -1.51
CA THR A 271 -12.65 6.37 -2.92
C THR A 271 -13.60 5.52 -3.75
N LEU A 272 -13.96 4.31 -3.28
CA LEU A 272 -14.97 3.47 -3.93
C LEU A 272 -16.33 4.17 -4.09
N ARG A 273 -16.78 4.91 -3.07
CA ARG A 273 -18.02 5.69 -3.15
C ARG A 273 -17.91 6.88 -4.10
N ALA A 274 -16.73 7.44 -4.28
CA ALA A 274 -16.49 8.48 -5.27
C ALA A 274 -16.53 7.88 -6.69
N ALA A 275 -15.81 6.79 -6.93
CA ALA A 275 -15.80 6.05 -8.20
C ALA A 275 -17.20 5.59 -8.60
N ALA A 276 -17.94 4.95 -7.68
CA ALA A 276 -19.30 4.48 -7.94
C ALA A 276 -20.28 5.62 -8.28
N ARG A 277 -20.11 6.81 -7.69
CA ARG A 277 -20.92 7.99 -8.03
C ARG A 277 -20.52 8.61 -9.36
N LYS A 278 -19.24 8.55 -9.72
CA LYS A 278 -18.74 9.03 -11.01
C LYS A 278 -19.23 8.15 -12.16
N GLY A 279 -19.33 6.83 -11.93
CA GLY A 279 -19.93 5.90 -12.88
C GLY A 279 -19.21 5.91 -14.22
N THR A 280 -19.94 5.97 -15.33
CA THR A 280 -19.36 5.93 -16.69
C THR A 280 -18.41 7.09 -16.99
N ALA A 281 -18.53 8.22 -16.26
CA ALA A 281 -17.60 9.34 -16.39
C ALA A 281 -16.18 9.03 -15.86
N LEU A 282 -15.93 7.81 -15.34
CA LEU A 282 -14.57 7.32 -15.08
C LEU A 282 -13.74 7.20 -16.36
N LEU A 283 -14.37 7.08 -17.53
CA LEU A 283 -13.69 7.18 -18.83
C LEU A 283 -13.14 8.58 -19.11
N ASP A 284 -13.61 9.60 -18.39
CA ASP A 284 -13.15 10.99 -18.52
C ASP A 284 -12.13 11.37 -17.43
N GLY A 285 -11.74 10.42 -16.58
CA GLY A 285 -10.69 10.57 -15.56
C GLY A 285 -11.09 10.05 -14.18
N SER A 286 -10.19 10.17 -13.21
CA SER A 286 -10.38 9.55 -11.89
C SER A 286 -11.39 10.24 -10.99
N ALA A 287 -11.98 9.47 -10.07
CA ALA A 287 -12.82 10.02 -9.02
C ALA A 287 -11.96 10.51 -7.84
N ARG A 288 -12.42 11.57 -7.18
CA ARG A 288 -11.75 12.13 -6.01
C ARG A 288 -12.66 12.04 -4.79
N PRO A 289 -12.26 11.37 -3.70
CA PRO A 289 -13.04 11.35 -2.48
C PRO A 289 -13.13 12.77 -1.89
N PRO A 290 -14.25 13.14 -1.23
CA PRO A 290 -14.36 14.46 -0.61
C PRO A 290 -13.30 14.66 0.47
N VAL A 291 -12.43 15.66 0.30
CA VAL A 291 -11.34 15.98 1.24
C VAL A 291 -11.86 16.14 2.67
N ALA A 292 -13.00 16.83 2.84
CA ALA A 292 -13.63 17.01 4.16
C ALA A 292 -14.06 15.68 4.82
N ALA A 293 -14.38 14.65 4.04
CA ALA A 293 -14.71 13.33 4.59
C ALA A 293 -13.45 12.56 4.99
N ALA A 294 -12.39 12.62 4.18
CA ALA A 294 -11.09 12.04 4.51
C ALA A 294 -10.49 12.68 5.78
N LEU A 295 -10.53 14.01 5.88
CA LEU A 295 -10.08 14.74 7.08
C LEU A 295 -10.89 14.37 8.33
N ARG A 296 -12.20 14.15 8.20
CA ARG A 296 -13.04 13.67 9.31
C ARG A 296 -12.63 12.28 9.80
N ILE A 297 -12.30 11.36 8.89
CA ILE A 297 -11.76 10.05 9.25
C ILE A 297 -10.42 10.21 9.98
N LEU A 298 -9.49 10.97 9.41
CA LEU A 298 -8.18 11.20 10.03
C LEU A 298 -8.31 11.84 11.42
N ALA A 299 -9.19 12.83 11.60
CA ALA A 299 -9.43 13.46 12.89
C ALA A 299 -10.02 12.48 13.92
N ARG A 300 -10.98 11.63 13.51
CA ARG A 300 -11.57 10.60 14.37
C ARG A 300 -10.53 9.58 14.82
N GLU A 301 -9.76 9.05 13.87
CA GLU A 301 -8.72 8.06 14.17
C GLU A 301 -7.54 8.66 14.93
N TYR A 302 -7.22 9.93 14.70
CA TYR A 302 -6.24 10.66 15.51
C TYR A 302 -6.67 10.77 16.97
N ALA A 303 -7.93 11.13 17.22
CA ALA A 303 -8.48 11.16 18.58
C ALA A 303 -8.45 9.77 19.25
N ALA A 304 -8.75 8.71 18.48
CA ALA A 304 -8.65 7.32 18.97
C ALA A 304 -7.19 6.93 19.29
N ALA A 305 -6.25 7.27 18.42
CA ALA A 305 -4.82 7.01 18.62
C ALA A 305 -4.27 7.75 19.85
N ARG A 306 -4.74 8.96 20.15
CA ARG A 306 -4.35 9.69 21.36
C ARG A 306 -4.88 9.03 22.64
N ARG A 307 -6.17 8.68 22.69
CA ARG A 307 -6.75 7.98 23.84
C ARG A 307 -6.02 6.68 24.18
N GLY A 308 -5.59 5.94 23.15
CA GLY A 308 -4.80 4.72 23.34
C GLY A 308 -3.37 4.96 23.86
N ARG A 309 -2.77 6.14 23.63
CA ARG A 309 -1.45 6.51 24.17
C ARG A 309 -1.52 6.99 25.62
N ASP A 310 -2.62 7.66 25.99
CA ASP A 310 -2.83 8.23 27.32
C ASP A 310 -3.31 7.17 28.34
N ALA A 311 -3.82 6.02 27.87
CA ALA A 311 -4.12 4.88 28.71
C ALA A 311 -2.82 4.23 29.21
N LYS A 312 -2.47 4.46 30.49
CA LYS A 312 -1.35 3.80 31.18
C LYS A 312 -1.42 2.28 30.99
N PRO A 313 -0.29 1.56 30.82
CA PRO A 313 -0.31 0.10 30.89
C PRO A 313 -0.87 -0.30 32.25
N ALA A 314 -1.89 -1.17 32.27
CA ALA A 314 -2.30 -1.81 33.49
C ALA A 314 -1.08 -2.59 34.02
N VAL A 315 -0.54 -2.14 35.15
CA VAL A 315 0.48 -2.86 35.89
C VAL A 315 -0.12 -4.24 36.19
N ARG A 316 0.39 -5.29 35.54
CA ARG A 316 0.13 -6.66 36.01
C ARG A 316 0.73 -6.73 37.40
N GLY A 317 -0.13 -6.68 38.42
CA GLY A 317 0.26 -6.87 39.81
C GLY A 317 1.01 -8.20 39.91
N SER A 318 2.23 -8.13 40.41
CA SER A 318 2.98 -9.28 40.90
C SER A 318 2.10 -10.04 41.90
N GLU A 319 1.77 -11.29 41.58
CA GLU A 319 1.25 -12.22 42.58
C GLU A 319 2.29 -12.33 43.73
N PRO A 320 1.85 -12.24 45.00
CA PRO A 320 2.75 -12.45 46.11
C PRO A 320 3.13 -13.92 46.14
N THR A 321 4.44 -14.20 46.06
CA THR A 321 5.02 -15.50 46.36
C THR A 321 4.65 -15.88 47.79
N ALA A 322 3.66 -16.75 47.93
CA ALA A 322 3.36 -17.41 49.19
C ALA A 322 4.54 -18.33 49.53
N GLY A 323 5.36 -17.88 50.48
CA GLY A 323 6.30 -18.74 51.17
C GLY A 323 5.54 -19.87 51.88
N LYS A 324 6.02 -21.10 51.68
CA LYS A 324 5.80 -22.19 52.62
C LYS A 324 7.15 -22.62 53.18
N THR A 325 7.33 -22.26 54.44
CA THR A 325 8.16 -22.94 55.41
C THR A 325 7.55 -24.29 55.78
N ALA A 326 8.44 -25.19 56.23
CA ALA A 326 8.26 -26.57 56.71
C ALA A 326 8.11 -27.65 55.63
#